data_AF-A0A1A6AEP9-F1
#
_entry.id   AF-A0A1A6AEP9-F1
#
_cell.length_a   1.000
_cell.length_b   1.000
_cell.length_c   1.000
_cell.angle_alpha   90.00
_cell.angle_beta   90.00
_cell.angle_gamma   90.00
#
_symmetry.space_group_name_H-M   'P 1'
#
loop_
_entity.id
_entity.type
_entity.pdbx_description
1 polymer ?
#
loop_
_entity_poly.entity_id
_entity_poly.type
_entity_poly.pdbx_seq_one_letter_code
_entity_poly.pdbx_strand_id
1 'polypeptide(L)'
;MSTSTPIILFKTPSPTVSLDPYYQTLTSTSSSSSSSSSRSSTSSTYDPTFIPVLEETYTTIDLVPIIEAGPSKWEGVIITSRRGAEGWVRAVSQIDSDSRKGKGKEKADASGENWDTIPLFTAGTASSQHLMDSQIPQGYIPRIPEDAHEDVPKSAIHLIPLILQTSPRSSSKDGYKPYLFVRGDKSTDNLQDGLREHGRIVEEVMVYRTTPRGDILENLELFKRSRREEKRKGWLAFFSPSGAEVVWPLLDRRLLHHSSQSNEANSATEIDDDVGKAGPDAFWGGWKVCAIGETTKRYLEEKGIKVDAVAEQPNPQGLLEAIRCPDEQNV
;
A
#
# COMPACT_ATOMS: atom_id res chain seq x y z
N MET A 1 18.83 28.16 20.32
CA MET A 1 18.66 26.73 20.00
C MET A 1 17.63 26.66 18.89
N SER A 2 17.96 26.07 17.74
CA SER A 2 16.99 25.91 16.65
C SER A 2 15.88 24.96 17.12
N THR A 3 14.66 25.47 17.27
CA THR A 3 13.53 24.76 17.88
C THR A 3 12.74 24.03 16.79
N SER A 4 13.25 22.91 16.31
CA SER A 4 12.60 22.14 15.22
C SER A 4 11.29 21.49 15.67
N THR A 5 10.26 21.49 14.81
CA THR A 5 8.95 20.87 15.10
C THR A 5 8.90 19.38 14.81
N PRO A 6 8.66 18.53 15.83
CA PRO A 6 8.60 17.10 15.58
C PRO A 6 7.37 16.79 14.72
N ILE A 7 7.58 15.93 13.73
CA ILE A 7 6.51 15.42 12.86
C ILE A 7 6.73 13.94 12.62
N ILE A 8 5.69 13.14 12.87
CA ILE A 8 5.69 11.72 12.52
C ILE A 8 5.02 11.56 11.16
N LEU A 9 5.72 10.91 10.24
CA LEU A 9 5.21 10.54 8.93
C LEU A 9 4.84 9.05 8.95
N PHE A 10 3.54 8.74 8.94
CA PHE A 10 3.03 7.37 8.89
C PHE A 10 3.09 6.80 7.47
N LYS A 11 4.32 6.65 6.96
CA LYS A 11 4.67 6.06 5.66
C LYS A 11 6.05 5.42 5.70
N THR A 12 6.30 4.50 4.78
CA THR A 12 7.64 3.98 4.51
C THR A 12 8.47 5.04 3.78
N PRO A 13 9.69 5.35 4.23
CA PRO A 13 10.58 6.26 3.51
C PRO A 13 11.03 5.63 2.17
N SER A 14 11.23 6.46 1.14
CA SER A 14 11.67 6.01 -0.17
C SER A 14 12.57 7.06 -0.85
N PRO A 15 13.81 6.72 -1.26
CA PRO A 15 14.43 5.40 -1.19
C PRO A 15 15.03 5.08 0.19
N THR A 16 15.49 6.10 0.94
CA THR A 16 16.00 6.01 2.31
C THR A 16 15.52 7.22 3.10
N VAL A 17 15.66 7.22 4.43
CA VAL A 17 15.18 8.35 5.27
C VAL A 17 15.76 9.69 4.81
N SER A 18 17.08 9.80 4.61
CA SER A 18 17.74 11.06 4.26
C SER A 18 17.52 11.51 2.80
N LEU A 19 17.18 10.58 1.93
CA LEU A 19 16.88 10.84 0.51
C LEU A 19 15.38 10.94 0.23
N ASP A 20 14.53 10.70 1.23
CA ASP A 20 13.09 10.83 1.05
C ASP A 20 12.73 12.30 0.80
N PRO A 21 11.97 12.61 -0.27
CA PRO A 21 11.61 13.99 -0.59
C PRO A 21 10.90 14.72 0.56
N TYR A 22 10.10 14.02 1.38
CA TYR A 22 9.45 14.62 2.55
C TYR A 22 10.47 15.02 3.61
N TYR A 23 11.48 14.18 3.84
CA TYR A 23 12.56 14.51 4.77
C TYR A 23 13.31 15.77 4.31
N GLN A 24 13.71 15.82 3.05
CA GLN A 24 14.46 16.94 2.48
C GLN A 24 13.64 18.25 2.55
N THR A 25 12.37 18.22 2.15
CA THR A 25 11.52 19.41 2.16
C THR A 25 11.24 19.91 3.58
N LEU A 26 10.98 19.03 4.54
CA LEU A 26 10.67 19.39 5.94
C LEU A 26 11.89 19.90 6.73
N THR A 27 13.09 19.43 6.38
CA THR A 27 14.34 19.83 7.03
C THR A 27 15.03 21.04 6.37
N SER A 28 14.61 21.41 5.15
CA SER A 28 15.16 22.56 4.44
C SER A 28 14.75 23.88 5.11
N THR A 29 15.72 24.65 5.60
CA THR A 29 15.54 26.07 5.92
C THR A 29 15.43 26.86 4.63
N SER A 30 14.39 27.67 4.48
CA SER A 30 14.20 28.56 3.32
C SER A 30 15.37 29.56 3.20
N SER A 31 16.42 29.21 2.47
CA SER A 31 17.48 30.14 2.08
C SER A 31 17.17 30.75 0.73
N SER A 32 16.13 31.60 0.67
CA SER A 32 15.93 32.51 -0.45
C SER A 32 16.17 33.95 0.00
N SER A 33 17.41 34.39 -0.25
CA SER A 33 17.76 35.79 -0.44
C SER A 33 16.93 36.39 -1.58
N SER A 34 16.12 37.42 -1.30
CA SER A 34 15.96 38.64 -2.10
C SER A 34 14.95 39.60 -1.45
N SER A 35 15.49 40.68 -0.86
CA SER A 35 14.95 42.05 -0.80
C SER A 35 13.48 42.31 -0.45
N SER A 36 13.35 42.99 0.70
CA SER A 36 12.39 44.07 0.97
C SER A 36 10.95 43.67 1.32
N SER A 37 10.71 43.36 2.59
CA SER A 37 9.83 44.11 3.50
C SER A 37 9.68 43.34 4.82
N SER A 38 9.86 44.07 5.91
CA SER A 38 9.87 43.60 7.30
C SER A 38 8.65 42.75 7.71
N ARG A 39 8.90 41.47 7.99
CA ARG A 39 8.25 40.69 9.05
C ARG A 39 9.16 39.52 9.40
N SER A 40 9.53 39.43 10.67
CA SER A 40 10.34 38.35 11.22
C SER A 40 9.54 37.04 11.16
N SER A 41 9.54 36.36 10.02
CA SER A 41 9.07 34.98 9.93
C SER A 41 10.21 34.09 10.42
N THR A 42 10.12 33.62 11.66
CA THR A 42 10.96 32.54 12.15
C THR A 42 10.82 31.37 11.18
N SER A 43 11.90 31.00 10.48
CA SER A 43 11.93 29.81 9.64
C SER A 43 11.76 28.57 10.54
N SER A 44 10.52 28.12 10.72
CA SER A 44 10.24 26.87 11.43
C SER A 44 10.80 25.70 10.64
N THR A 45 11.84 25.06 11.19
CA THR A 45 12.36 23.77 10.71
C THR A 45 11.52 22.65 11.33
N TYR A 46 11.34 21.54 10.62
CA TYR A 46 10.69 20.34 11.16
C TYR A 46 11.70 19.22 11.39
N ASP A 47 11.37 18.31 12.31
CA ASP A 47 12.15 17.14 12.70
C ASP A 47 11.33 15.87 12.36
N PRO A 48 11.44 15.39 11.11
CA PRO A 48 10.64 14.29 10.60
C PRO A 48 11.13 12.93 11.11
N THR A 49 10.22 12.14 11.66
CA THR A 49 10.41 10.72 11.96
C THR A 49 9.46 9.88 11.12
N PHE A 50 9.98 8.89 10.40
CA PHE A 50 9.15 7.94 9.65
C PHE A 50 8.78 6.76 10.55
N ILE A 51 7.49 6.45 10.60
CA ILE A 51 6.99 5.19 11.16
C ILE A 51 6.27 4.46 10.03
N PRO A 52 6.91 3.47 9.39
CA PRO A 52 6.25 2.60 8.44
C PRO A 52 5.06 1.88 9.11
N VAL A 53 3.92 1.81 8.43
CA VAL A 53 2.66 1.31 9.02
C VAL A 53 2.12 0.06 8.34
N LEU A 54 2.43 -0.12 7.07
CA LEU A 54 1.99 -1.24 6.25
C LEU A 54 3.21 -1.90 5.64
N GLU A 55 3.12 -3.21 5.45
CA GLU A 55 4.09 -4.00 4.71
C GLU A 55 3.38 -4.97 3.78
N GLU A 56 4.07 -5.35 2.72
CA GLU A 56 3.60 -6.37 1.80
C GLU A 56 4.18 -7.73 2.16
N THR A 57 3.29 -8.68 2.42
CA THR A 57 3.65 -10.09 2.54
C THR A 57 3.22 -10.83 1.28
N TYR A 58 4.05 -11.75 0.82
CA TYR A 58 3.77 -12.56 -0.38
C TYR A 58 3.45 -14.00 0.03
N THR A 59 2.53 -14.61 -0.70
CA THR A 59 2.25 -16.05 -0.61
C THR A 59 2.22 -16.65 -2.00
N THR A 60 2.82 -17.81 -2.14
CA THR A 60 2.91 -18.56 -3.40
C THR A 60 2.15 -19.88 -3.33
N ILE A 61 1.56 -20.20 -2.17
CA ILE A 61 0.99 -21.52 -1.85
C ILE A 61 -0.11 -21.96 -2.83
N ASP A 62 -0.95 -21.01 -3.27
CA ASP A 62 -2.05 -21.30 -4.18
C ASP A 62 -1.63 -21.15 -5.65
N LEU A 63 -0.61 -20.34 -5.94
CA LEU A 63 -0.14 -20.08 -7.31
C LEU A 63 0.82 -21.16 -7.82
N VAL A 64 1.70 -21.69 -6.96
CA VAL A 64 2.67 -22.73 -7.35
C VAL A 64 1.98 -23.96 -7.97
N PRO A 65 0.95 -24.57 -7.34
CA PRO A 65 0.26 -25.72 -7.93
C PRO A 65 -0.42 -25.40 -9.26
N ILE A 66 -0.89 -24.16 -9.45
CA ILE A 66 -1.48 -23.71 -10.71
C ILE A 66 -0.40 -23.66 -11.80
N ILE A 67 0.76 -23.07 -11.51
CA ILE A 67 1.86 -22.95 -12.46
C ILE A 67 2.42 -24.34 -12.83
N GLU A 68 2.59 -25.23 -11.85
CA GLU A 68 3.05 -26.60 -12.05
C GLU A 68 2.06 -27.46 -12.86
N ALA A 69 0.74 -27.21 -12.73
CA ALA A 69 -0.27 -27.91 -13.51
C ALA A 69 -0.25 -27.52 -15.00
N GLY A 70 0.43 -26.43 -15.35
CA GLY A 70 0.59 -25.97 -16.71
C GLY A 70 -0.54 -25.08 -17.22
N PRO A 71 -0.37 -24.53 -18.43
CA PRO A 71 -1.21 -23.48 -18.99
C PRO A 71 -2.50 -24.00 -19.64
N SER A 72 -2.65 -25.31 -19.88
CA SER A 72 -3.69 -25.88 -20.73
C SER A 72 -5.13 -25.57 -20.27
N LYS A 73 -5.36 -25.38 -18.96
CA LYS A 73 -6.67 -24.97 -18.41
C LYS A 73 -7.03 -23.52 -18.72
N TRP A 74 -6.06 -22.67 -19.05
CA TRP A 74 -6.22 -21.22 -19.01
C TRP A 74 -6.38 -20.58 -20.38
N GLU A 75 -7.27 -19.59 -20.44
CA GLU A 75 -7.49 -18.75 -21.61
C GLU A 75 -6.49 -17.60 -21.68
N GLY A 76 -6.12 -17.07 -20.52
CA GLY A 76 -5.24 -15.92 -20.37
C GLY A 76 -4.84 -15.70 -18.92
N VAL A 77 -3.75 -14.97 -18.70
CA VAL A 77 -3.30 -14.51 -17.39
C VAL A 77 -3.53 -13.01 -17.29
N ILE A 78 -4.14 -12.55 -16.21
CA ILE A 78 -4.40 -11.14 -15.94
C ILE A 78 -3.57 -10.71 -14.72
N ILE A 79 -2.75 -9.66 -14.87
CA ILE A 79 -1.93 -9.09 -13.79
C ILE A 79 -1.98 -7.56 -13.83
N THR A 80 -2.73 -6.96 -12.92
CA THR A 80 -3.00 -5.50 -12.92
C THR A 80 -2.07 -4.68 -12.02
N SER A 81 -1.10 -5.32 -11.36
CA SER A 81 -0.14 -4.63 -10.51
C SER A 81 1.25 -5.25 -10.61
N ARG A 82 2.29 -4.41 -10.46
CA ARG A 82 3.68 -4.86 -10.38
C ARG A 82 3.88 -5.91 -9.27
N ARG A 83 3.13 -5.78 -8.16
CA ARG A 83 3.18 -6.74 -7.03
C ARG A 83 2.57 -8.08 -7.40
N GLY A 84 1.51 -8.12 -8.20
CA GLY A 84 1.00 -9.36 -8.77
C GLY A 84 2.05 -10.06 -9.64
N ALA A 85 2.78 -9.29 -10.45
CA ALA A 85 3.87 -9.81 -11.27
C ALA A 85 5.05 -10.33 -10.42
N GLU A 86 5.43 -9.62 -9.35
CA GLU A 86 6.43 -10.09 -8.38
C GLU A 86 5.99 -11.40 -7.72
N GLY A 87 4.70 -11.55 -7.37
CA GLY A 87 4.15 -12.80 -6.85
C GLY A 87 4.29 -13.97 -7.83
N TRP A 88 4.07 -13.72 -9.12
CA TRP A 88 4.34 -14.69 -10.18
C TRP A 88 5.81 -15.10 -10.25
N VAL A 89 6.71 -14.11 -10.31
CA VAL A 89 8.18 -14.33 -10.34
C VAL A 89 8.63 -15.18 -9.15
N ARG A 90 8.11 -14.90 -7.95
CA ARG A 90 8.41 -15.67 -6.73
C ARG A 90 7.94 -17.12 -6.83
N ALA A 91 6.72 -17.35 -7.31
CA ALA A 91 6.19 -18.69 -7.47
C ALA A 91 7.03 -19.52 -8.46
N VAL A 92 7.41 -18.94 -9.61
CA VAL A 92 8.26 -19.62 -10.59
C VAL A 92 9.67 -19.87 -10.03
N SER A 93 10.26 -18.90 -9.33
CA SER A 93 11.57 -19.06 -8.70
C SER A 93 11.57 -20.19 -7.65
N GLN A 94 10.46 -20.34 -6.92
CA GLN A 94 10.28 -21.45 -5.98
C GLN A 94 10.26 -22.79 -6.71
N ILE A 95 9.47 -22.92 -7.79
CA ILE A 95 9.39 -24.14 -8.63
C ILE A 95 10.76 -24.54 -9.19
N ASP A 96 11.51 -23.57 -9.75
CA ASP A 96 12.86 -23.82 -10.28
C ASP A 96 13.82 -24.27 -9.16
N SER A 97 13.72 -23.66 -7.98
CA SER A 97 14.53 -24.07 -6.82
C SER A 97 14.21 -25.48 -6.30
N ASP A 98 12.93 -25.88 -6.31
CA ASP A 98 12.47 -27.19 -5.84
C ASP A 98 12.78 -28.31 -6.86
N SER A 99 12.73 -27.98 -8.15
CA SER A 99 13.14 -28.85 -9.26
C SER A 99 14.63 -29.18 -9.17
N ARG A 100 15.49 -28.18 -8.95
CA ARG A 100 16.95 -28.38 -8.77
C ARG A 100 17.31 -29.20 -7.52
N LYS A 101 16.45 -29.21 -6.50
CA LYS A 101 16.62 -29.99 -5.27
C LYS A 101 16.08 -31.42 -5.36
N GLY A 102 15.59 -31.85 -6.53
CA GLY A 102 15.05 -33.20 -6.73
C GLY A 102 13.74 -33.47 -5.98
N LYS A 103 13.04 -32.42 -5.53
CA LYS A 103 11.71 -32.54 -4.90
C LYS A 103 10.55 -32.39 -5.90
N GLY A 104 10.82 -31.91 -7.11
CA GLY A 104 9.84 -31.86 -8.18
C GLY A 104 9.58 -33.25 -8.77
N LYS A 105 8.36 -33.76 -8.64
CA LYS A 105 7.87 -34.75 -9.60
C LYS A 105 7.76 -34.01 -10.93
N GLU A 106 8.44 -34.48 -11.98
CA GLU A 106 8.14 -34.11 -13.36
C GLU A 106 6.69 -34.53 -13.67
N LYS A 107 5.72 -33.72 -13.26
CA LYS A 107 4.43 -33.65 -13.92
C LYS A 107 4.58 -32.59 -14.99
N ALA A 108 5.23 -32.97 -16.09
CA ALA A 108 5.01 -32.24 -17.34
C ALA A 108 3.48 -32.18 -17.55
N ASP A 109 2.99 -31.01 -17.96
CA ASP A 109 1.63 -30.91 -18.48
C ASP A 109 1.44 -32.04 -19.50
N ALA A 110 0.37 -32.82 -19.37
CA ALA A 110 0.05 -33.88 -20.31
C ALA A 110 -0.09 -33.36 -21.75
N SER A 111 -0.31 -32.03 -21.92
CA SER A 111 -0.36 -31.33 -23.20
C SER A 111 1.01 -30.91 -23.76
N GLY A 112 2.04 -30.76 -22.92
CA GLY A 112 3.34 -30.21 -23.30
C GLY A 112 3.36 -28.70 -23.59
N GLU A 113 2.28 -27.95 -23.31
CA GLU A 113 2.23 -26.50 -23.49
C GLU A 113 3.02 -25.74 -22.40
N ASN A 114 3.64 -24.62 -22.78
CA ASN A 114 4.33 -23.69 -21.89
C ASN A 114 3.51 -22.41 -21.66
N TRP A 115 3.76 -21.71 -20.57
CA TRP A 115 3.04 -20.48 -20.21
C TRP A 115 3.25 -19.34 -21.20
N ASP A 116 4.36 -19.33 -21.95
CA ASP A 116 4.62 -18.39 -23.05
C ASP A 116 3.69 -18.55 -24.27
N THR A 117 2.80 -19.53 -24.25
CA THR A 117 1.72 -19.66 -25.23
C THR A 117 0.41 -18.97 -24.81
N ILE A 118 0.34 -18.48 -23.56
CA ILE A 118 -0.85 -17.88 -22.94
C ILE A 118 -0.79 -16.36 -23.06
N PRO A 119 -1.87 -15.68 -23.47
CA PRO A 119 -1.91 -14.22 -23.50
C PRO A 119 -1.85 -13.62 -22.09
N LEU A 120 -1.02 -12.59 -21.94
CA LEU A 120 -0.86 -11.77 -20.74
C LEU A 120 -1.60 -10.45 -20.89
N PHE A 121 -2.45 -10.13 -19.92
CA PHE A 121 -3.19 -8.86 -19.84
C PHE A 121 -2.72 -8.06 -18.62
N THR A 122 -2.13 -6.88 -18.83
CA THR A 122 -1.64 -6.02 -17.75
C THR A 122 -2.21 -4.61 -17.80
N ALA A 123 -2.42 -4.01 -16.62
CA ALA A 123 -2.71 -2.59 -16.51
C ALA A 123 -1.38 -1.82 -16.40
N GLY A 124 -1.07 -1.03 -17.42
CA GLY A 124 0.20 -0.33 -17.57
C GLY A 124 1.38 -1.26 -17.89
N THR A 125 2.56 -0.66 -18.07
CA THR A 125 3.80 -1.37 -18.45
C THR A 125 4.58 -1.90 -17.25
N ALA A 126 4.31 -1.43 -16.03
CA ALA A 126 5.10 -1.80 -14.86
C ALA A 126 5.06 -3.31 -14.54
N SER A 127 3.90 -3.95 -14.74
CA SER A 127 3.74 -5.40 -14.49
C SER A 127 4.44 -6.24 -15.56
N SER A 128 4.25 -5.90 -16.84
CA SER A 128 4.86 -6.62 -17.96
C SER A 128 6.37 -6.43 -17.97
N GLN A 129 6.86 -5.20 -17.78
CA GLN A 129 8.29 -4.91 -17.68
C GLN A 129 8.94 -5.70 -16.53
N HIS A 130 8.26 -5.79 -15.37
CA HIS A 130 8.79 -6.54 -14.25
C HIS A 130 8.92 -8.05 -14.51
N LEU A 131 7.99 -8.65 -15.28
CA LEU A 131 8.13 -10.04 -15.72
C LEU A 131 9.28 -10.21 -16.72
N MET A 132 9.37 -9.31 -17.71
CA MET A 132 10.39 -9.37 -18.76
C MET A 132 11.81 -9.15 -18.24
N ASP A 133 11.98 -8.26 -17.25
CA ASP A 133 13.27 -7.99 -16.61
C ASP A 133 13.65 -9.05 -15.55
N SER A 134 12.77 -10.01 -15.28
CA SER A 134 13.02 -11.05 -14.29
C SER A 134 13.98 -12.13 -14.84
N GLN A 135 14.57 -12.90 -13.93
CA GLN A 135 15.50 -13.99 -14.28
C GLN A 135 14.80 -15.35 -14.40
N ILE A 136 13.47 -15.38 -14.47
CA ILE A 136 12.71 -16.64 -14.56
C ILE A 136 12.79 -17.21 -16.00
N PRO A 137 12.66 -18.54 -16.17
CA PRO A 137 12.74 -19.13 -17.51
C PRO A 137 11.62 -18.64 -18.43
N GLN A 138 11.94 -18.40 -19.71
CA GLN A 138 11.01 -17.85 -20.70
C GLN A 138 9.69 -18.61 -20.82
N GLY A 139 9.73 -19.94 -20.71
CA GLY A 139 8.53 -20.79 -20.78
C GLY A 139 7.53 -20.57 -19.63
N TYR A 140 7.88 -19.79 -18.61
CA TYR A 140 6.99 -19.36 -17.52
C TYR A 140 6.49 -17.92 -17.67
N ILE A 141 6.88 -17.19 -18.71
CA ILE A 141 6.47 -15.79 -18.93
C ILE A 141 5.30 -15.79 -19.92
N PRO A 142 4.07 -15.46 -19.49
CA PRO A 142 2.94 -15.37 -20.42
C PRO A 142 3.17 -14.29 -21.49
N ARG A 143 2.72 -14.56 -22.72
CA ARG A 143 2.99 -13.76 -23.91
C ARG A 143 2.14 -12.50 -23.94
N ILE A 144 2.76 -11.35 -24.15
CA ILE A 144 2.04 -10.11 -24.43
C ILE A 144 1.44 -10.22 -25.85
N PRO A 145 0.12 -10.05 -26.03
CA PRO A 145 -0.49 -10.04 -27.36
C PRO A 145 0.11 -8.94 -28.26
N GLU A 146 0.35 -9.23 -29.54
CA GLU A 146 1.02 -8.30 -30.48
C GLU A 146 0.24 -6.99 -30.67
N ASP A 147 -1.10 -7.07 -30.58
CA ASP A 147 -2.05 -5.97 -30.63
C ASP A 147 -2.07 -5.10 -29.36
N ALA A 148 -1.44 -5.53 -28.26
CA ALA A 148 -1.35 -4.77 -27.02
C ALA A 148 -0.25 -3.70 -27.01
N HIS A 149 0.59 -3.62 -28.07
CA HIS A 149 1.75 -2.73 -28.10
C HIS A 149 1.44 -1.27 -28.48
N GLU A 150 0.34 -0.99 -29.20
CA GLU A 150 0.02 0.37 -29.65
C GLU A 150 -0.74 1.21 -28.61
N ASP A 151 -1.53 0.58 -27.71
CA ASP A 151 -2.32 1.26 -26.69
C ASP A 151 -2.42 0.44 -25.38
N VAL A 152 -1.35 0.48 -24.55
CA VAL A 152 -1.34 -0.24 -23.27
C VAL A 152 -2.39 0.35 -22.31
N PRO A 153 -3.36 -0.46 -21.82
CA PRO A 153 -4.41 0.02 -20.94
C PRO A 153 -3.87 0.66 -19.66
N LYS A 154 -4.21 1.93 -19.39
CA LYS A 154 -3.69 2.69 -18.23
C LYS A 154 -4.31 2.28 -16.89
N SER A 155 -5.36 1.46 -16.90
CA SER A 155 -6.00 0.94 -15.69
C SER A 155 -6.68 -0.40 -15.96
N ALA A 156 -7.05 -1.11 -14.89
CA ALA A 156 -7.66 -2.43 -14.97
C ALA A 156 -8.96 -2.45 -15.79
N ILE A 157 -9.83 -1.43 -15.66
CA ILE A 157 -11.12 -1.40 -16.36
C ILE A 157 -10.96 -1.31 -17.89
N HIS A 158 -9.88 -0.69 -18.37
CA HIS A 158 -9.58 -0.58 -19.80
C HIS A 158 -9.07 -1.91 -20.40
N LEU A 159 -8.84 -2.95 -19.59
CA LEU A 159 -8.54 -4.30 -20.09
C LEU A 159 -9.79 -5.04 -20.58
N ILE A 160 -11.00 -4.66 -20.13
CA ILE A 160 -12.23 -5.38 -20.48
C ILE A 160 -12.40 -5.46 -22.00
N PRO A 161 -12.37 -4.35 -22.77
CA PRO A 161 -12.57 -4.42 -24.22
C PRO A 161 -11.53 -5.29 -24.93
N LEU A 162 -10.26 -5.19 -24.52
CA LEU A 162 -9.15 -5.96 -25.09
C LEU A 162 -9.35 -7.47 -24.87
N ILE A 163 -9.68 -7.87 -23.65
CA ILE A 163 -9.94 -9.27 -23.31
C ILE A 163 -11.17 -9.79 -24.07
N LEU A 164 -12.23 -8.98 -24.19
CA LEU A 164 -13.45 -9.39 -24.90
C LEU A 164 -13.24 -9.54 -26.41
N GLN A 165 -12.35 -8.76 -27.02
CA GLN A 165 -12.01 -8.84 -28.45
C GLN A 165 -11.05 -9.99 -28.79
N THR A 166 -10.36 -10.56 -27.79
CA THR A 166 -9.45 -11.68 -28.00
C THR A 166 -10.23 -12.93 -28.43
N SER A 167 -9.82 -13.58 -29.52
CA SER A 167 -10.40 -14.84 -29.97
C SER A 167 -10.06 -16.00 -29.02
N PRO A 168 -10.93 -17.02 -28.87
CA PRO A 168 -10.66 -18.13 -27.97
C PRO A 168 -9.45 -18.95 -28.42
N ARG A 169 -8.65 -19.43 -27.46
CA ARG A 169 -7.44 -20.25 -27.70
C ARG A 169 -7.76 -21.62 -28.28
N SER A 170 -8.96 -22.16 -28.03
CA SER A 170 -9.39 -23.44 -28.58
C SER A 170 -10.61 -23.24 -29.48
N SER A 171 -10.63 -23.97 -30.60
CA SER A 171 -11.81 -24.11 -31.47
C SER A 171 -12.88 -25.05 -30.87
N SER A 172 -12.74 -25.46 -29.61
CA SER A 172 -13.68 -26.33 -28.92
C SER A 172 -15.08 -25.74 -28.88
N LYS A 173 -16.09 -26.62 -29.00
CA LYS A 173 -17.52 -26.26 -28.81
C LYS A 173 -17.82 -25.67 -27.43
N ASP A 174 -16.92 -25.84 -26.47
CA ASP A 174 -17.09 -25.47 -25.06
C ASP A 174 -16.83 -23.97 -24.77
N GLY A 175 -16.46 -23.18 -25.77
CA GLY A 175 -16.25 -21.73 -25.63
C GLY A 175 -14.89 -21.36 -25.04
N TYR A 176 -14.85 -20.26 -24.27
CA TYR A 176 -13.63 -19.73 -23.67
C TYR A 176 -13.28 -20.49 -22.38
N LYS A 177 -12.00 -20.77 -22.18
CA LYS A 177 -11.50 -21.31 -20.91
C LYS A 177 -11.50 -20.22 -19.81
N PRO A 178 -11.27 -20.57 -18.53
CA PRO A 178 -11.10 -19.58 -17.47
C PRO A 178 -9.87 -18.68 -17.67
N TYR A 179 -9.96 -17.42 -17.23
CA TYR A 179 -8.83 -16.51 -17.06
C TYR A 179 -8.28 -16.62 -15.64
N LEU A 180 -6.94 -16.68 -15.52
CA LEU A 180 -6.24 -16.63 -14.23
C LEU A 180 -5.98 -15.19 -13.84
N PHE A 181 -6.58 -14.71 -12.77
CA PHE A 181 -6.35 -13.37 -12.25
C PHE A 181 -5.45 -13.38 -11.02
N VAL A 182 -4.22 -12.88 -11.19
CA VAL A 182 -3.22 -12.79 -10.11
C VAL A 182 -3.35 -11.44 -9.42
N ARG A 183 -3.81 -11.46 -8.16
CA ARG A 183 -4.22 -10.25 -7.43
C ARG A 183 -3.61 -10.13 -6.04
N GLY A 184 -3.82 -8.97 -5.43
CA GLY A 184 -3.60 -8.73 -4.01
C GLY A 184 -4.91 -8.53 -3.26
N ASP A 185 -4.82 -8.33 -1.95
CA ASP A 185 -5.96 -8.11 -1.06
C ASP A 185 -6.75 -6.82 -1.36
N LYS A 186 -6.11 -5.82 -1.98
CA LYS A 186 -6.73 -4.51 -2.27
C LYS A 186 -7.18 -4.29 -3.71
N SER A 187 -7.10 -5.29 -4.59
CA SER A 187 -7.61 -5.08 -5.96
C SER A 187 -9.12 -4.93 -5.95
N THR A 188 -9.66 -4.03 -6.76
CA THR A 188 -11.10 -3.83 -6.95
C THR A 188 -11.69 -4.93 -7.84
N ASP A 189 -12.97 -5.24 -7.69
CA ASP A 189 -13.63 -6.32 -8.45
C ASP A 189 -14.21 -5.89 -9.80
N ASN A 190 -14.18 -4.59 -10.13
CA ASN A 190 -14.75 -4.02 -11.37
C ASN A 190 -14.30 -4.71 -12.66
N LEU A 191 -13.05 -5.18 -12.74
CA LEU A 191 -12.54 -5.88 -13.92
C LEU A 191 -13.15 -7.28 -14.00
N GLN A 192 -13.13 -8.02 -12.89
CA GLN A 192 -13.64 -9.39 -12.85
C GLN A 192 -15.15 -9.43 -13.07
N ASP A 193 -15.89 -8.50 -12.45
CA ASP A 193 -17.33 -8.36 -12.61
C ASP A 193 -17.68 -8.00 -14.05
N GLY A 194 -16.99 -7.01 -14.64
CA GLY A 194 -17.18 -6.66 -16.04
C GLY A 194 -16.90 -7.82 -17.01
N LEU A 195 -15.90 -8.67 -16.73
CA LEU A 195 -15.64 -9.87 -17.53
C LEU A 195 -16.73 -10.94 -17.34
N ARG A 196 -17.18 -11.17 -16.11
CA ARG A 196 -18.25 -12.14 -15.78
C ARG A 196 -19.59 -11.75 -16.39
N GLU A 197 -19.94 -10.47 -16.36
CA GLU A 197 -21.14 -9.92 -17.02
C GLU A 197 -21.16 -10.21 -18.53
N HIS A 198 -19.99 -10.34 -19.16
CA HIS A 198 -19.83 -10.67 -20.57
C HIS A 198 -19.53 -12.17 -20.81
N GLY A 199 -19.85 -13.03 -19.83
CA GLY A 199 -19.77 -14.48 -19.97
C GLY A 199 -18.36 -15.06 -19.90
N ARG A 200 -17.36 -14.30 -19.42
CA ARG A 200 -16.02 -14.84 -19.16
C ARG A 200 -15.95 -15.47 -17.77
N ILE A 201 -15.21 -16.56 -17.64
CA ILE A 201 -14.92 -17.17 -16.35
C ILE A 201 -13.59 -16.61 -15.84
N VAL A 202 -13.57 -16.10 -14.61
CA VAL A 202 -12.36 -15.55 -13.97
C VAL A 202 -12.12 -16.29 -12.66
N GLU A 203 -11.00 -17.00 -12.57
CA GLU A 203 -10.52 -17.62 -11.32
C GLU A 203 -9.38 -16.78 -10.76
N GLU A 204 -9.39 -16.57 -9.44
CA GLU A 204 -8.55 -15.55 -8.80
C GLU A 204 -7.58 -16.20 -7.82
N VAL A 205 -6.35 -15.72 -7.81
CA VAL A 205 -5.31 -16.16 -6.87
C VAL A 205 -4.67 -14.95 -6.21
N MET A 206 -4.67 -14.93 -4.88
CA MET A 206 -4.08 -13.85 -4.10
C MET A 206 -2.62 -14.17 -3.79
N VAL A 207 -1.69 -13.37 -4.32
CA VAL A 207 -0.24 -13.62 -4.16
C VAL A 207 0.45 -12.65 -3.22
N TYR A 208 -0.22 -11.58 -2.83
CA TYR A 208 0.28 -10.68 -1.80
C TYR A 208 -0.85 -10.08 -0.97
N ARG A 209 -0.52 -9.70 0.26
CA ARG A 209 -1.40 -8.96 1.17
C ARG A 209 -0.68 -7.75 1.72
N THR A 210 -1.43 -6.68 1.90
CA THR A 210 -0.98 -5.51 2.63
C THR A 210 -1.37 -5.68 4.09
N THR A 211 -0.40 -5.93 4.96
CA THR A 211 -0.62 -6.16 6.40
C THR A 211 -0.07 -5.01 7.23
N PRO A 212 -0.66 -4.74 8.42
CA PRO A 212 -0.04 -3.86 9.40
C PRO A 212 1.35 -4.36 9.78
N ARG A 213 2.30 -3.45 9.98
CA ARG A 213 3.61 -3.83 10.51
C ARG A 213 3.53 -4.19 11.99
N GLY A 214 4.28 -5.21 12.40
CA GLY A 214 4.35 -5.65 13.79
C GLY A 214 5.12 -4.71 14.74
N ASP A 215 5.94 -3.80 14.20
CA ASP A 215 6.88 -2.95 14.95
C ASP A 215 6.37 -1.52 15.21
N ILE A 216 5.11 -1.22 14.87
CA ILE A 216 4.56 0.15 14.99
C ILE A 216 4.55 0.63 16.44
N LEU A 217 4.11 -0.23 17.37
CA LEU A 217 4.03 0.12 18.79
C LEU A 217 5.43 0.38 19.38
N GLU A 218 6.42 -0.43 19.01
CA GLU A 218 7.80 -0.24 19.44
C GLU A 218 8.35 1.10 18.92
N ASN A 219 8.14 1.42 17.64
CA ASN A 219 8.56 2.68 17.04
C ASN A 219 7.90 3.90 17.71
N LEU A 220 6.60 3.81 18.04
CA LEU A 220 5.88 4.86 18.77
C LEU A 220 6.46 5.04 20.19
N GLU A 221 6.76 3.96 20.91
CA GLU A 221 7.34 4.04 22.26
C GLU A 221 8.79 4.55 22.24
N LEU A 222 9.59 4.18 21.24
CA LEU A 222 10.93 4.75 21.03
C LEU A 222 10.86 6.26 20.80
N PHE A 223 9.91 6.72 19.98
CA PHE A 223 9.68 8.14 19.75
C PHE A 223 9.23 8.88 21.02
N LYS A 224 8.32 8.29 21.81
CA LYS A 224 7.91 8.85 23.10
C LYS A 224 9.08 9.00 24.06
N ARG A 225 9.93 7.97 24.16
CA ARG A 225 11.09 7.95 25.07
C ARG A 225 12.13 9.01 24.71
N SER A 226 12.42 9.19 23.42
CA SER A 226 13.41 10.19 22.99
C SER A 226 12.96 11.64 23.25
N ARG A 227 11.66 11.86 23.49
CA ARG A 227 11.06 13.19 23.69
C ARG A 227 10.33 13.35 25.03
N ARG A 228 10.63 12.50 26.01
CA ARG A 228 9.91 12.49 27.30
C ARG A 228 9.99 13.83 28.06
N GLU A 229 11.10 14.56 27.88
CA GLU A 229 11.34 15.86 28.50
C GLU A 229 10.92 17.05 27.61
N GLU A 230 10.58 16.79 26.35
CA GLU A 230 10.11 17.82 25.42
C GLU A 230 8.63 18.12 25.70
N LYS A 231 8.35 19.34 26.16
CA LYS A 231 6.95 19.83 26.29
C LYS A 231 6.31 20.18 24.95
N ARG A 232 7.10 20.17 23.87
CA ARG A 232 6.69 20.68 22.56
C ARG A 232 5.87 19.63 21.83
N LYS A 233 4.66 20.01 21.42
CA LYS A 233 3.81 19.17 20.59
C LYS A 233 4.22 19.28 19.12
N GLY A 234 3.75 18.33 18.34
CA GLY A 234 4.12 18.17 16.95
C GLY A 234 2.97 17.70 16.07
N TRP A 235 3.33 17.13 14.94
CA TRP A 235 2.39 16.70 13.90
C TRP A 235 2.35 15.18 13.75
N LEU A 236 1.16 14.66 13.51
CA LEU A 236 0.86 13.28 13.14
C LEU A 236 0.34 13.28 11.70
N ALA A 237 1.19 12.93 10.73
CA ALA A 237 0.85 12.97 9.31
C ALA A 237 0.47 11.59 8.78
N PHE A 238 -0.81 11.45 8.38
CA PHE A 238 -1.37 10.21 7.84
C PHE A 238 -1.41 10.23 6.32
N PHE A 239 -0.82 9.18 5.72
CA PHE A 239 -0.66 9.07 4.26
C PHE A 239 -1.76 8.25 3.57
N SER A 240 -2.62 7.57 4.34
CA SER A 240 -3.74 6.79 3.80
C SER A 240 -4.77 6.47 4.89
N PRO A 241 -6.03 6.16 4.51
CA PRO A 241 -7.03 5.60 5.42
C PRO A 241 -6.54 4.35 6.15
N SER A 242 -5.93 3.40 5.44
CA SER A 242 -5.42 2.16 6.04
C SER A 242 -4.28 2.41 7.04
N GLY A 243 -3.41 3.40 6.81
CA GLY A 243 -2.41 3.79 7.81
C GLY A 243 -3.05 4.37 9.07
N ALA A 244 -4.09 5.20 8.92
CA ALA A 244 -4.84 5.76 10.04
C ALA A 244 -5.59 4.69 10.84
N GLU A 245 -6.23 3.74 10.16
CA GLU A 245 -6.92 2.59 10.77
C GLU A 245 -6.02 1.80 11.72
N VAL A 246 -4.78 1.56 11.30
CA VAL A 246 -3.80 0.78 12.06
C VAL A 246 -3.23 1.57 13.23
N VAL A 247 -2.86 2.83 12.99
CA VAL A 247 -2.09 3.62 13.96
C VAL A 247 -2.97 4.26 15.02
N TRP A 248 -4.14 4.80 14.64
CA TRP A 248 -4.94 5.59 15.57
C TRP A 248 -5.31 4.83 16.86
N PRO A 249 -5.73 3.55 16.81
CA PRO A 249 -5.98 2.77 18.02
C PRO A 249 -4.77 2.62 18.95
N LEU A 250 -3.53 2.72 18.41
CA LEU A 250 -2.30 2.66 19.20
C LEU A 250 -1.96 4.01 19.87
N LEU A 251 -2.48 5.11 19.33
CA LEU A 251 -2.33 6.44 19.92
C LEU A 251 -3.40 6.72 20.98
N ASP A 252 -4.59 6.13 20.84
CA ASP A 252 -5.67 6.21 21.81
C ASP A 252 -5.67 5.00 22.75
N ARG A 253 -5.03 5.14 23.92
CA ARG A 253 -4.99 4.08 24.95
C ARG A 253 -6.37 3.55 25.35
N ARG A 254 -7.45 4.32 25.19
CA ARG A 254 -8.80 3.90 25.56
C ARG A 254 -9.37 2.85 24.60
N LEU A 255 -8.90 2.83 23.34
CA LEU A 255 -9.29 1.83 22.34
C LEU A 255 -8.60 0.47 22.55
N LEU A 256 -7.43 0.44 23.20
CA LEU A 256 -6.72 -0.81 23.53
C LEU A 256 -7.37 -1.59 24.69
N HIS A 257 -8.04 -0.90 25.62
CA HIS A 257 -8.69 -1.55 26.77
C HIS A 257 -10.08 -2.12 26.46
N HIS A 258 -10.76 -1.67 25.39
CA HIS A 258 -12.06 -2.21 24.99
C HIS A 258 -11.99 -3.53 24.20
N SER A 259 -10.85 -3.85 23.58
CA SER A 259 -10.67 -5.13 22.87
C SER A 259 -10.28 -6.29 23.79
N SER A 260 -9.90 -5.99 25.04
CA SER A 260 -9.46 -6.98 26.03
C SER A 260 -10.46 -7.23 27.17
N GLN A 261 -11.59 -6.50 27.21
CA GLN A 261 -12.63 -6.61 28.24
C GLN A 261 -13.91 -7.32 27.73
N SER A 262 -13.78 -8.45 27.05
CA SER A 262 -14.88 -9.39 26.89
C SER A 262 -14.73 -10.66 27.73
N ASN A 263 -13.79 -10.70 28.68
CA ASN A 263 -13.74 -11.70 29.75
C ASN A 263 -12.74 -11.26 30.82
N GLU A 264 -13.20 -10.59 31.87
CA GLU A 264 -12.86 -10.87 33.28
C GLU A 264 -13.41 -9.76 34.18
N ALA A 265 -14.22 -10.18 35.14
CA ALA A 265 -14.86 -9.33 36.13
C ALA A 265 -13.89 -8.93 37.24
N ASN A 266 -14.17 -7.75 37.82
CA ASN A 266 -13.71 -7.23 39.11
C ASN A 266 -12.27 -6.72 39.21
N SER A 267 -12.12 -5.39 39.18
CA SER A 267 -11.81 -4.66 40.42
C SER A 267 -12.02 -3.16 40.22
N ALA A 268 -12.70 -2.55 41.19
CA ALA A 268 -13.12 -1.16 41.17
C ALA A 268 -11.98 -0.23 41.60
N THR A 269 -11.73 0.82 40.82
CA THR A 269 -11.17 2.10 41.28
C THR A 269 -11.67 3.22 40.38
N GLU A 270 -12.48 4.08 41.00
CA GLU A 270 -12.72 5.52 40.74
C GLU A 270 -12.86 5.96 39.27
N ILE A 271 -14.12 6.11 38.87
CA ILE A 271 -14.54 6.71 37.60
C ILE A 271 -14.56 8.23 37.80
N ASP A 272 -13.62 8.91 37.13
CA ASP A 272 -13.68 10.35 36.89
C ASP A 272 -14.65 10.58 35.73
N ASP A 273 -15.72 11.32 36.02
CA ASP A 273 -16.81 11.64 35.09
C ASP A 273 -16.35 12.68 34.05
N ASP A 274 -15.72 12.23 32.97
CA ASP A 274 -15.65 12.98 31.70
C ASP A 274 -15.96 12.05 30.51
N VAL A 275 -17.20 11.56 30.51
CA VAL A 275 -17.78 10.77 29.43
C VAL A 275 -18.10 11.71 28.27
N GLY A 276 -17.26 11.72 27.21
CA GLY A 276 -17.72 12.34 25.96
C GLY A 276 -16.77 12.55 24.79
N LYS A 277 -15.44 12.38 24.88
CA LYS A 277 -14.56 12.60 23.70
C LYS A 277 -13.43 11.57 23.57
N ALA A 278 -13.53 10.73 22.54
CA ALA A 278 -12.43 9.92 22.01
C ALA A 278 -11.23 10.80 21.67
N GLY A 279 -10.00 10.30 21.83
CA GLY A 279 -8.83 11.16 21.76
C GLY A 279 -7.54 10.53 22.29
N PRO A 280 -6.39 11.06 21.86
CA PRO A 280 -5.06 10.50 22.16
C PRO A 280 -4.75 10.33 23.65
N ASP A 281 -3.84 9.41 23.98
CA ASP A 281 -3.25 9.31 25.33
C ASP A 281 -2.61 10.64 25.79
N ALA A 282 -2.30 10.77 27.09
CA ALA A 282 -1.78 12.01 27.66
C ALA A 282 -0.51 12.55 26.96
N PHE A 283 0.32 11.67 26.37
CA PHE A 283 1.50 12.09 25.63
C PHE A 283 1.11 12.72 24.29
N TRP A 284 0.22 12.06 23.55
CA TRP A 284 -0.26 12.49 22.25
C TRP A 284 -1.30 13.62 22.32
N GLY A 285 -1.85 13.90 23.51
CA GLY A 285 -2.71 15.06 23.75
C GLY A 285 -2.05 16.36 23.27
N GLY A 286 -2.76 17.12 22.42
CA GLY A 286 -2.28 18.38 21.83
C GLY A 286 -1.39 18.23 20.59
N TRP A 287 -1.10 17.00 20.12
CA TRP A 287 -0.52 16.81 18.79
C TRP A 287 -1.56 17.13 17.72
N LYS A 288 -1.11 17.77 16.64
CA LYS A 288 -1.94 18.13 15.49
C LYS A 288 -1.98 16.99 14.48
N VAL A 289 -3.12 16.76 13.86
CA VAL A 289 -3.31 15.72 12.84
C VAL A 289 -3.30 16.33 11.45
N CYS A 290 -2.45 15.81 10.57
CA CYS A 290 -2.44 16.17 9.16
C CYS A 290 -2.82 14.98 8.29
N ALA A 291 -3.72 15.19 7.33
CA ALA A 291 -4.05 14.21 6.31
C ALA A 291 -3.35 14.59 4.99
N ILE A 292 -2.74 13.61 4.30
CA ILE A 292 -2.07 13.88 3.02
C ILE A 292 -3.03 14.23 1.86
N GLY A 293 -4.34 14.04 2.06
CA GLY A 293 -5.37 14.34 1.07
C GLY A 293 -6.78 13.99 1.55
N GLU A 294 -7.78 14.34 0.74
CA GLU A 294 -9.20 14.33 1.14
C GLU A 294 -9.72 12.94 1.51
N THR A 295 -9.27 11.88 0.83
CA THR A 295 -9.69 10.49 1.16
C THR A 295 -9.27 10.11 2.58
N THR A 296 -8.05 10.47 3.00
CA THR A 296 -7.54 10.19 4.34
C THR A 296 -8.24 11.07 5.37
N LYS A 297 -8.50 12.34 5.05
CA LYS A 297 -9.24 13.26 5.91
C LYS A 297 -10.66 12.75 6.18
N ARG A 298 -11.43 12.41 5.12
CA ARG A 298 -12.78 11.85 5.25
C ARG A 298 -12.79 10.64 6.19
N TYR A 299 -11.85 9.71 6.00
CA TYR A 299 -11.74 8.54 6.87
C TYR A 299 -11.50 8.92 8.35
N LEU A 300 -10.57 9.84 8.62
CA LEU A 300 -10.27 10.31 9.97
C LEU A 300 -11.52 10.98 10.61
N GLU A 301 -12.18 11.88 9.88
CA GLU A 301 -13.38 12.59 10.36
C GLU A 301 -14.56 11.64 10.61
N GLU A 302 -14.76 10.63 9.76
CA GLU A 302 -15.77 9.57 9.95
C GLU A 302 -15.51 8.75 11.23
N LYS A 303 -14.25 8.66 11.66
CA LYS A 303 -13.85 8.04 12.93
C LYS A 303 -13.89 9.01 14.12
N GLY A 304 -14.41 10.22 13.93
CA GLY A 304 -14.49 11.26 14.96
C GLY A 304 -13.14 11.92 15.28
N ILE A 305 -12.14 11.76 14.40
CA ILE A 305 -10.81 12.32 14.58
C ILE A 305 -10.77 13.71 13.95
N LYS A 306 -10.42 14.71 14.75
CA LYS A 306 -10.22 16.07 14.25
C LYS A 306 -8.96 16.13 13.38
N VAL A 307 -9.11 16.60 12.15
CA VAL A 307 -7.99 16.89 11.24
C VAL A 307 -7.66 18.38 11.31
N ASP A 308 -6.43 18.73 11.66
CA ASP A 308 -5.98 20.12 11.81
C ASP A 308 -5.44 20.70 10.50
N ALA A 309 -4.99 19.85 9.56
CA ALA A 309 -4.51 20.27 8.25
C ALA A 309 -4.70 19.18 7.19
N VAL A 310 -4.89 19.58 5.94
CA VAL A 310 -4.95 18.68 4.78
C VAL A 310 -4.03 19.22 3.71
N ALA A 311 -3.15 18.37 3.17
CA ALA A 311 -2.32 18.77 2.04
C ALA A 311 -3.18 18.93 0.78
N GLU A 312 -3.07 20.07 0.11
CA GLU A 312 -3.79 20.33 -1.15
C GLU A 312 -3.33 19.37 -2.25
N GLN A 313 -2.03 19.07 -2.27
CA GLN A 313 -1.43 18.06 -3.13
C GLN A 313 -0.72 17.00 -2.27
N PRO A 314 -0.84 15.70 -2.61
CA PRO A 314 -0.25 14.61 -1.83
C PRO A 314 1.25 14.46 -2.12
N ASN A 315 2.01 15.54 -1.91
CA ASN A 315 3.44 15.63 -2.18
C ASN A 315 4.16 16.37 -1.02
N PRO A 316 5.51 16.36 -0.99
CA PRO A 316 6.28 16.99 0.08
C PRO A 316 5.96 18.47 0.33
N GLN A 317 5.79 19.23 -0.75
CA GLN A 317 5.55 20.67 -0.68
C GLN A 317 4.15 20.97 -0.14
N GLY A 318 3.12 20.25 -0.63
CA GLY A 318 1.76 20.37 -0.15
C GLY A 318 1.62 20.01 1.33
N LEU A 319 2.38 19.02 1.82
CA LEU A 319 2.43 18.73 3.25
C LEU A 319 3.03 19.89 4.04
N LEU A 320 4.20 20.41 3.61
CA LEU A 320 4.90 21.51 4.28
C LEU A 320 4.02 22.77 4.38
N GLU A 321 3.33 23.12 3.31
CA GLU A 321 2.42 24.26 3.27
C GLU A 321 1.23 24.07 4.21
N ALA A 322 0.64 22.88 4.22
CA ALA A 322 -0.50 22.55 5.07
C ALA A 322 -0.17 22.64 6.57
N ILE A 323 1.03 22.24 7.00
CA ILE A 323 1.42 22.27 8.42
C ILE A 323 1.98 23.64 8.85
N ARG A 324 2.52 24.44 7.92
CA ARG A 324 3.00 25.81 8.23
C ARG A 324 1.87 26.77 8.58
N CYS A 325 0.77 26.75 7.82
CA CYS A 325 -0.34 27.70 8.01
C CYS A 325 -0.93 27.67 9.45
N PRO A 326 -1.18 26.50 10.07
CA PRO A 326 -1.64 26.42 11.46
C PRO A 326 -0.56 26.68 12.52
N ASP A 327 0.72 26.58 12.17
CA ASP A 327 1.82 26.85 13.10
C ASP A 327 2.15 28.35 13.18
N GLU A 328 1.97 29.11 12.08
CA GLU A 328 2.14 30.58 12.07
C GLU A 328 1.02 31.33 12.82
N GLN A 329 -0.15 30.74 13.00
CA GLN A 329 -1.28 31.34 13.74
C GLN A 329 -1.20 31.14 15.27
N ASN A 330 -0.28 30.28 15.74
CA ASN A 330 -0.09 29.93 17.16
C ASN A 330 1.18 30.55 17.78
N VAL A 331 1.86 31.45 17.05
CA VAL A 331 3.00 32.26 17.54
C VAL A 331 2.50 33.62 18.02
#